data_AF-A0A2G2QH62-F1
#
_entry.id   AF-A0A2G2QH62-F1
#
_cell.length_a   1.000
_cell.length_b   1.000
_cell.length_c   1.000
_cell.angle_alpha   90.00
_cell.angle_beta   90.00
_cell.angle_gamma   90.00
#
_symmetry.space_group_name_H-M   'P 1'
#
loop_
_entity.id
_entity.type
_entity.pdbx_description
1 polymer ?
#
loop_
_entity_poly.entity_id
_entity_poly.type
_entity_poly.pdbx_seq_one_letter_code
_entity_poly.pdbx_strand_id
1 'polypeptide(L)'
;MANEESDNRTTLPAANMEQNIGDEPVGKEKITRFNSLVSIKVISYRKREHDTDGISAKAVLDGIVRAGILADDSTKQVASITFESIKSEEEKTIIEIEEYLA
;
A
#
# COMPACT_ATOMS: atom_id res chain seq x y z
N MET A 1 27.53 -40.19 -29.84
CA MET A 1 26.08 -40.07 -30.06
C MET A 1 25.57 -39.07 -29.05
N ALA A 2 25.10 -37.91 -29.52
CA ALA A 2 24.61 -36.83 -28.69
C ALA A 2 23.20 -37.17 -28.18
N ASN A 3 22.95 -37.00 -26.88
CA ASN A 3 21.60 -37.01 -26.31
C ASN A 3 21.12 -35.57 -26.28
N GLU A 4 20.08 -35.28 -27.06
CA GLU A 4 19.35 -34.02 -27.03
C GLU A 4 18.34 -34.09 -25.87
N GLU A 5 18.48 -33.20 -24.89
CA GLU A 5 17.45 -32.96 -23.87
C GLU A 5 16.32 -32.14 -24.49
N SER A 6 15.10 -32.67 -24.48
CA SER A 6 13.90 -31.98 -24.94
C SER A 6 13.38 -31.03 -23.85
N ASP A 7 13.51 -29.73 -24.08
CA ASP A 7 12.94 -28.64 -23.25
C ASP A 7 11.40 -28.62 -23.34
N ASN A 8 10.74 -29.18 -22.34
CA ASN A 8 9.28 -29.19 -22.24
C ASN A 8 8.76 -27.95 -21.50
N ARG A 9 8.90 -26.75 -22.09
CA ARG A 9 8.33 -25.52 -21.51
C ARG A 9 7.28 -24.91 -22.43
N THR A 10 6.08 -25.50 -22.39
CA THR A 10 4.90 -24.86 -23.01
C THR A 10 4.52 -23.64 -22.18
N THR A 11 4.83 -22.45 -22.68
CA THR A 11 4.33 -21.18 -22.13
C THR A 11 2.91 -20.97 -22.62
N LEU A 12 1.94 -20.97 -21.69
CA LEU A 12 0.57 -20.58 -22.00
C LEU A 12 0.51 -19.07 -22.26
N PRO A 13 -0.25 -18.59 -23.25
CA PRO A 13 -0.41 -17.17 -23.50
C PRO A 13 -1.05 -16.49 -22.30
N ALA A 14 -0.44 -15.41 -21.82
CA ALA A 14 -0.98 -14.57 -20.76
C ALA A 14 -2.35 -14.02 -21.19
N ALA A 15 -3.38 -14.25 -20.39
CA ALA A 15 -4.70 -13.67 -20.61
C ALA A 15 -4.58 -12.14 -20.57
N ASN A 16 -4.95 -11.49 -21.66
CA ASN A 16 -4.94 -10.04 -21.77
C ASN A 16 -6.18 -9.48 -21.05
N MET A 17 -6.06 -9.28 -19.73
CA MET A 17 -7.09 -8.66 -18.91
C MET A 17 -6.98 -7.13 -19.08
N GLU A 18 -8.04 -6.48 -19.53
CA GLU A 18 -8.13 -5.01 -19.47
C GLU A 18 -7.92 -4.55 -18.03
N GLN A 19 -6.93 -3.68 -17.82
CA GLN A 19 -6.77 -3.00 -16.54
C GLN A 19 -7.92 -1.99 -16.41
N ASN A 20 -8.78 -2.17 -15.41
CA ASN A 20 -9.70 -1.12 -14.98
C ASN A 20 -8.87 0.07 -14.46
N ILE A 21 -8.65 1.07 -15.31
CA ILE A 21 -8.08 2.35 -14.92
C ILE A 21 -9.24 3.17 -14.35
N GLY A 22 -9.55 2.94 -13.06
CA GLY A 22 -10.75 3.48 -12.41
C GLY A 22 -10.50 4.38 -11.20
N ASP A 23 -9.25 4.72 -10.88
CA ASP A 23 -8.96 5.56 -9.71
C ASP A 23 -8.52 6.96 -10.15
N GLU A 24 -9.50 7.86 -10.28
CA GLU A 24 -9.23 9.29 -10.41
C GLU A 24 -8.64 9.80 -9.08
N PRO A 25 -7.46 10.46 -9.06
CA PRO A 25 -6.83 10.91 -7.82
C PRO A 25 -7.71 11.97 -7.13
N VAL A 26 -8.13 11.67 -5.90
CA VAL A 26 -9.08 12.49 -5.11
C VAL A 26 -8.44 13.78 -4.53
N GLY A 27 -7.14 14.03 -4.76
CA GLY A 27 -6.43 15.20 -4.22
C GLY A 27 -6.14 16.27 -5.27
N LYS A 28 -6.90 17.38 -5.27
CA LYS A 28 -6.57 18.61 -6.03
C LYS A 28 -5.68 19.60 -5.27
N GLU A 29 -5.29 19.27 -4.03
CA GLU A 29 -4.45 20.14 -3.20
C GLU A 29 -2.96 19.84 -3.42
N LYS A 30 -2.14 20.89 -3.52
CA LYS A 30 -0.68 20.75 -3.51
C LYS A 30 -0.24 20.32 -2.11
N ILE A 31 -0.16 19.02 -1.89
CA ILE A 31 0.35 18.47 -0.64
C ILE A 31 1.87 18.71 -0.61
N THR A 32 2.35 19.36 0.46
CA THR A 32 3.78 19.42 0.75
C THR A 32 4.25 18.02 1.11
N ARG A 33 5.08 17.43 0.25
CA ARG A 33 5.65 16.09 0.45
C ARG A 33 6.54 16.05 1.69
N PHE A 34 6.47 14.96 2.45
CA PHE A 34 7.48 14.70 3.47
C PHE A 34 8.81 14.31 2.80
N ASN A 35 9.90 14.91 3.27
CA ASN A 35 11.26 14.62 2.80
C ASN A 35 12.12 13.98 3.91
N SER A 36 11.53 13.73 5.07
CA SER A 36 12.11 13.15 6.27
C SER A 36 11.57 11.73 6.47
N LEU A 37 12.22 10.97 7.35
CA LEU A 37 11.74 9.65 7.77
C LEU A 37 10.41 9.84 8.52
N VAL A 38 9.39 9.02 8.24
CA VAL A 38 8.05 9.14 8.84
C VAL A 38 7.64 7.87 9.59
N SER A 39 6.80 8.04 10.61
CA SER A 39 6.02 6.97 11.23
C SER A 39 4.58 7.04 10.74
N ILE A 40 4.01 5.90 10.37
CA ILE A 40 2.66 5.80 9.83
C ILE A 40 1.81 4.98 10.80
N LYS A 41 0.69 5.55 11.25
CA LYS A 41 -0.30 4.85 12.06
C LYS A 41 -1.62 4.77 11.31
N VAL A 42 -2.11 3.55 11.11
CA VAL A 42 -3.37 3.27 10.40
C VAL A 42 -4.41 2.83 11.42
N ILE A 43 -5.40 3.69 11.67
CA ILE A 43 -6.48 3.45 12.61
C ILE A 43 -7.75 3.16 11.83
N SER A 44 -8.23 1.93 11.95
CA SER A 44 -9.47 1.49 11.32
C SER A 44 -10.61 1.48 12.32
N TYR A 45 -11.59 2.33 12.10
CA TYR A 45 -12.85 2.37 12.85
C TYR A 45 -13.87 1.50 12.13
N ARG A 46 -14.36 0.44 12.78
CA ARG A 46 -15.32 -0.52 12.20
C ARG A 46 -16.39 -0.95 13.19
N LYS A 47 -17.57 -1.35 12.70
CA LYS A 47 -18.66 -1.87 13.54
C LYS A 47 -18.36 -3.20 14.20
N ARG A 48 -17.52 -4.02 13.55
CA ARG A 48 -17.08 -5.33 14.03
C ARG A 48 -15.57 -5.31 14.22
N GLU A 49 -15.11 -6.09 15.19
CA GLU A 49 -13.68 -6.40 15.30
C GLU A 49 -13.24 -7.09 14.01
N HIS A 50 -12.08 -6.67 13.52
CA HIS A 50 -11.45 -7.25 12.36
C HIS A 50 -9.98 -7.46 12.67
N ASP A 51 -9.40 -8.46 12.02
CA ASP A 51 -7.97 -8.68 12.10
C ASP A 51 -7.26 -7.57 11.35
N THR A 52 -6.43 -6.81 12.05
CA THR A 52 -5.58 -5.75 11.47
C THR A 52 -4.68 -6.28 10.36
N ASP A 53 -4.36 -7.57 10.37
CA ASP A 53 -3.58 -8.25 9.33
C ASP A 53 -4.31 -8.32 7.97
N GLY A 54 -5.64 -8.11 7.96
CA GLY A 54 -6.41 -7.94 6.73
C GLY A 54 -6.17 -6.59 6.04
N ILE A 55 -5.56 -5.62 6.73
CA ILE A 55 -5.15 -4.35 6.14
C ILE A 55 -3.76 -4.53 5.54
N SER A 56 -3.69 -4.57 4.22
CA SER A 56 -2.41 -4.66 3.53
C SER A 56 -1.59 -3.40 3.75
N ALA A 57 -0.49 -3.52 4.48
CA ALA A 57 0.50 -2.44 4.62
C ALA A 57 0.99 -1.91 3.28
N LYS A 58 1.15 -2.81 2.29
CA LYS A 58 1.53 -2.44 0.94
C LYS A 58 0.47 -1.58 0.26
N ALA A 59 -0.81 -1.90 0.41
CA ALA A 59 -1.89 -1.09 -0.16
C ALA A 59 -1.92 0.32 0.44
N VAL A 60 -1.68 0.45 1.75
CA VAL A 60 -1.58 1.75 2.43
C VAL A 60 -0.39 2.55 1.88
N LEU A 61 0.80 1.96 1.84
CA LEU A 61 2.01 2.62 1.36
C LEU A 61 1.89 3.03 -0.12
N ASP A 62 1.41 2.12 -0.97
CA ASP A 62 1.17 2.38 -2.39
C ASP A 62 0.18 3.55 -2.56
N GLY A 63 -0.88 3.60 -1.75
CA GLY A 63 -1.84 4.71 -1.73
C GLY A 63 -1.20 6.05 -1.36
N ILE A 64 -0.39 6.07 -0.29
CA ILE A 64 0.31 7.27 0.19
C ILE A 64 1.30 7.79 -0.85
N VAL A 65 2.05 6.89 -1.51
CA VAL A 65 3.00 7.25 -2.57
C VAL A 65 2.27 7.75 -3.81
N ARG A 66 1.19 7.07 -4.25
CA ARG A 66 0.38 7.50 -5.40
C ARG A 66 -0.31 8.85 -5.15
N ALA A 67 -0.69 9.14 -3.91
CA ALA A 67 -1.22 10.44 -3.51
C ALA A 67 -0.15 11.55 -3.49
N GLY A 68 1.13 11.21 -3.67
CA GLY A 68 2.24 12.17 -3.67
C GLY A 68 2.66 12.65 -2.28
N ILE A 69 2.15 12.03 -1.21
CA ILE A 69 2.46 12.41 0.18
C ILE A 69 3.90 12.00 0.54
N LEU A 70 4.36 10.84 0.04
CA LEU A 70 5.71 10.32 0.21
C LEU A 70 6.47 10.16 -1.12
N ALA A 71 7.81 10.24 -1.04
CA ALA A 71 8.80 9.73 -1.99
C ALA A 71 8.49 8.43 -2.74
N ASP A 72 8.56 7.40 -1.90
CA ASP A 72 8.61 5.98 -2.15
C ASP A 72 8.19 5.28 -0.84
N ASP A 73 7.96 3.97 -0.91
CA ASP A 73 7.64 3.10 0.23
C ASP A 73 8.90 2.49 0.87
N SER A 74 10.07 3.10 0.64
CA SER A 74 11.33 2.53 1.12
C SER A 74 11.53 2.73 2.62
N THR A 75 12.36 1.88 3.21
CA THR A 75 12.80 2.00 4.61
C THR A 75 13.64 3.25 4.89
N LYS A 76 14.00 4.03 3.86
CA LYS A 76 14.65 5.34 4.01
C LYS A 76 13.66 6.45 4.29
N GLN A 77 12.38 6.21 4.00
CA GLN A 77 11.30 7.19 4.19
C GLN A 77 10.29 6.72 5.23
N VAL A 78 10.12 5.42 5.43
CA VAL A 78 9.20 4.87 6.42
C VAL A 78 10.00 4.18 7.52
N ALA A 79 9.98 4.77 8.73
CA ALA A 79 10.58 4.18 9.93
C ALA A 79 9.74 3.01 10.45
N SER A 80 8.44 3.23 10.53
CA SER A 80 7.50 2.30 11.14
C SER A 80 6.12 2.46 10.55
N ILE A 81 5.39 1.34 10.50
CA ILE A 81 3.97 1.32 10.20
C ILE A 81 3.25 0.46 11.26
N THR A 82 2.19 1.00 11.84
CA THR A 82 1.38 0.32 12.85
C THR A 82 -0.09 0.34 12.47
N PHE A 83 -0.79 -0.74 12.81
CA PHE A 83 -2.22 -0.90 12.55
C PHE A 83 -2.96 -0.99 13.87
N GLU A 84 -4.07 -0.25 13.97
CA GLU A 84 -4.96 -0.26 15.11
C GLU A 84 -6.40 -0.45 14.61
N SER A 85 -7.17 -1.30 15.29
CA SER A 85 -8.58 -1.49 15.00
C SER A 85 -9.41 -1.02 16.19
N ILE A 86 -10.30 -0.06 15.96
CA ILE A 86 -11.18 0.52 16.97
C ILE A 86 -12.63 0.19 16.60
N LYS A 87 -13.39 -0.31 17.57
CA LYS A 87 -14.82 -0.53 17.39
C LYS A 87 -15.56 0.81 17.42
N SER A 88 -16.33 1.10 16.38
CA SER A 88 -17.05 2.36 16.19
C SER A 88 -18.33 2.14 15.39
N GLU A 89 -19.35 2.95 15.64
CA GLU A 89 -20.59 2.93 14.85
C GLU A 89 -20.39 3.52 13.45
N GLU A 90 -19.49 4.49 13.32
CA GLU A 90 -19.07 5.08 12.06
C GLU A 90 -17.82 4.38 11.53
N GLU A 91 -17.89 3.94 10.27
CA GLU A 91 -16.78 3.30 9.58
C GLU A 91 -15.90 4.36 8.90
N LYS A 92 -14.63 4.41 9.30
CA LYS A 92 -13.63 5.30 8.72
C LYS A 92 -12.22 4.75 8.94
N THR A 93 -11.30 5.16 8.09
CA THR A 93 -9.88 4.88 8.27
C THR A 93 -9.15 6.20 8.40
N ILE A 94 -8.39 6.34 9.48
CA ILE A 94 -7.51 7.49 9.71
C ILE A 94 -6.08 7.00 9.50
N ILE A 95 -5.34 7.69 8.64
CA ILE A 95 -3.92 7.44 8.42
C ILE A 95 -3.19 8.65 8.98
N GLU A 96 -2.54 8.47 10.12
CA GLU A 96 -1.70 9.49 10.75
C GLU A 96 -0.26 9.29 10.25
N ILE A 97 0.35 10.37 9.79
CA ILE A 97 1.73 10.38 9.28
C ILE A 97 2.48 11.48 10.03
N GLU A 98 3.52 11.10 10.74
CA GLU A 98 4.32 11.99 11.58
C GLU A 98 5.80 11.89 11.21
N GLU A 99 6.56 12.98 11.33
CA GLU A 99 8.00 12.93 11.18
C GLU A 99 8.64 12.11 12.31
N TYR A 100 9.46 11.14 11.94
CA TYR A 100 10.23 10.33 12.87
C TYR A 100 11.48 11.11 13.29
N LEU A 101 11.45 11.64 14.49
CA LEU A 101 12.63 12.19 15.16
C LEU A 101 13.45 11.03 15.72
N ALA A 102 14.55 10.70 15.04
CA ALA A 102 15.52 9.70 15.48
C ALA A 102 16.27 10.15 16.75
#